data_AF-A0A524QX79-F1
#
_entry.id   AF-A0A524QX79-F1
#
_cell.length_a   1.000
_cell.length_b   1.000
_cell.length_c   1.000
_cell.angle_alpha   90.00
_cell.angle_beta   90.00
_cell.angle_gamma   90.00
#
_symmetry.space_group_name_H-M   'P 1'
#
loop_
_entity.id
_entity.type
_entity.pdbx_description
1 polymer ?
#
loop_
_entity_poly.entity_id
_entity_poly.type
_entity_poly.pdbx_seq_one_letter_code
_entity_poly.pdbx_strand_id
1 'polypeptide(L)'
;SAKLYDSISAIVDTLPMPEDFAYFIPKSFCRNDVMDYFQWEINQTRDWIVSHDFATVPASVGECVPVETSAFIRNVIRGIAYQPVGPFEPIQIGRFYVQPSLDSLSDANRSAYFRYCTRRGFKGAVAYDVYPGHHLQIQMANHNPSLLRRIQRDNMMVEGWALYCEEEMYREKFYGDDLRTYLATLGSIRFNAARMVVDVKLQTGQFTYQQAVDWMVANLDAEVDYIEKEVNRYTLAPTQPSGYMLGKEYLLMIRDLYKTKLGQKYSLRKFHDFILGQGGISPVLIYKQLTGQIF
;
A
#
# COMPACT_ATOMS: atom_id res chain seq x y z
N SER A 1 17.71 1.52 -20.29
CA SER A 1 16.66 2.03 -19.39
C SER A 1 17.06 2.06 -17.92
N ALA A 2 18.19 1.48 -17.51
CA ALA A 2 18.76 1.61 -16.16
C ALA A 2 18.95 3.07 -15.66
N LYS A 3 19.01 4.05 -16.58
CA LYS A 3 19.29 5.45 -16.27
C LYS A 3 18.35 6.08 -15.23
N LEU A 4 17.04 5.81 -15.26
CA LEU A 4 16.11 6.46 -14.32
C LEU A 4 16.22 5.85 -12.91
N TYR A 5 16.24 4.51 -12.84
CA TYR A 5 16.43 3.78 -11.58
C TYR A 5 17.73 4.20 -10.90
N ASP A 6 18.83 4.15 -11.67
CA ASP A 6 20.16 4.53 -11.18
C ASP A 6 20.21 6.00 -10.76
N SER A 7 19.51 6.90 -11.46
CA SER A 7 19.49 8.33 -11.12
C SER A 7 18.72 8.63 -9.84
N ILE A 8 17.54 8.04 -9.65
CA ILE A 8 16.74 8.24 -8.43
C ILE A 8 17.47 7.61 -7.24
N SER A 9 17.98 6.39 -7.43
CA SER A 9 18.82 5.70 -6.46
C SER A 9 20.01 6.57 -6.02
N ALA A 10 20.76 7.14 -6.96
CA ALA A 10 21.89 8.01 -6.64
C ALA A 10 21.48 9.24 -5.81
N ILE A 11 20.33 9.86 -6.12
CA ILE A 11 19.80 11.00 -5.35
C ILE A 11 19.44 10.57 -3.92
N VAL A 12 18.69 9.48 -3.76
CA VAL A 12 18.24 8.99 -2.44
C VAL A 12 19.42 8.66 -1.52
N ASP A 13 20.53 8.15 -2.06
CA ASP A 13 21.74 7.89 -1.27
C ASP A 13 22.42 9.15 -0.73
N THR A 14 22.23 10.29 -1.39
CA THR A 14 22.81 11.58 -0.95
C THR A 14 21.97 12.33 0.08
N LEU A 15 20.70 11.94 0.27
CA LEU A 15 19.83 12.61 1.24
C LEU A 15 20.30 12.37 2.68
N PRO A 16 20.15 13.34 3.59
CA PRO A 16 20.45 13.11 5.00
C PRO A 16 19.52 12.04 5.61
N MET A 17 19.93 11.46 6.73
CA MET A 17 19.02 10.67 7.57
C MET A 17 18.26 11.64 8.49
N PRO A 18 16.94 11.50 8.65
CA PRO A 18 16.19 12.25 9.67
C PRO A 18 16.81 12.09 11.07
N GLU A 19 16.98 13.17 11.82
CA GLU A 19 17.57 13.12 13.17
C GLU A 19 16.52 12.74 14.25
N ASP A 20 15.25 13.10 14.05
CA ASP A 20 14.18 12.98 15.06
C ASP A 20 13.20 11.82 14.83
N PHE A 21 13.51 10.91 13.90
CA PHE A 21 12.61 9.78 13.58
C PHE A 21 13.02 8.51 14.33
N ALA A 22 12.04 7.74 14.82
CA ALA A 22 12.33 6.44 15.41
C ALA A 22 12.88 5.49 14.34
N TYR A 23 14.04 4.89 14.60
CA TYR A 23 14.63 3.87 13.72
C TYR A 23 14.65 2.51 14.42
N PHE A 24 14.30 1.48 13.67
CA PHE A 24 14.62 0.13 14.06
C PHE A 24 16.09 -0.14 13.79
N ILE A 25 16.85 -0.42 14.85
CA ILE A 25 18.25 -0.84 14.75
C ILE A 25 18.29 -2.35 14.94
N PRO A 26 18.62 -3.13 13.89
CA PRO A 26 18.70 -4.58 14.00
C PRO A 26 19.85 -4.98 14.93
N LYS A 27 19.69 -6.07 15.68
CA LYS A 27 20.70 -6.56 16.62
C LYS A 27 21.84 -7.27 15.90
N SER A 28 21.50 -8.04 14.86
CA SER A 28 22.44 -8.99 14.23
C SER A 28 22.37 -9.05 12.70
N PHE A 29 21.54 -8.20 12.07
CA PHE A 29 21.27 -8.23 10.62
C PHE A 29 20.93 -9.64 10.10
N CYS A 30 20.06 -10.36 10.82
CA CYS A 30 19.63 -11.72 10.50
C CYS A 30 18.15 -11.81 10.09
N ARG A 31 17.70 -12.99 9.67
CA ARG A 31 16.29 -13.28 9.34
C ARG A 31 15.31 -12.76 10.40
N ASN A 32 15.60 -12.96 11.68
CA ASN A 32 14.72 -12.53 12.77
C ASN A 32 14.66 -11.00 12.89
N ASP A 33 15.75 -10.30 12.60
CA ASP A 33 15.75 -8.83 12.60
C ASP A 33 14.82 -8.24 11.53
N VAL A 34 14.63 -8.92 10.39
CA VAL A 34 13.65 -8.51 9.36
C VAL A 34 12.23 -8.67 9.88
N MET A 35 11.93 -9.80 10.53
CA MET A 35 10.61 -10.06 11.10
C MET A 35 10.29 -9.08 12.24
N ASP A 36 11.27 -8.85 13.12
CA ASP A 36 11.16 -7.89 14.22
C ASP A 36 10.97 -6.46 13.71
N TYR A 37 11.65 -6.08 12.60
CA TYR A 37 11.43 -4.80 11.94
C TYR A 37 9.98 -4.63 11.49
N PHE A 38 9.42 -5.60 10.77
CA PHE A 38 8.04 -5.48 10.30
C PHE A 38 7.03 -5.52 11.45
N GLN A 39 7.27 -6.31 12.50
CA GLN A 39 6.43 -6.28 13.69
C GLN A 39 6.49 -4.91 14.38
N TRP A 40 7.68 -4.33 14.50
CA TRP A 40 7.87 -2.99 15.04
C TRP A 40 7.16 -1.93 14.19
N GLU A 41 7.31 -1.94 12.88
CA GLU A 41 6.67 -0.97 11.97
C GLU A 41 5.13 -1.10 12.01
N ILE A 42 4.59 -2.34 12.06
CA ILE A 42 3.15 -2.59 12.22
C ILE A 42 2.63 -1.94 13.51
N ASN A 43 3.35 -2.16 14.63
CA ASN A 43 2.95 -1.62 15.93
C ASN A 43 3.03 -0.09 15.96
N GLN A 44 4.13 0.48 15.48
CA GLN A 44 4.33 1.92 15.43
C GLN A 44 3.28 2.61 14.56
N THR A 45 2.98 2.02 13.39
CA THR A 45 1.95 2.57 12.51
C THR A 45 0.57 2.50 13.17
N ARG A 46 0.24 1.37 13.82
CA ARG A 46 -1.03 1.22 14.57
C ARG A 46 -1.16 2.23 15.72
N ASP A 47 -0.12 2.38 16.52
CA ASP A 47 -0.14 3.28 17.66
C ASP A 47 -0.24 4.74 17.21
N TRP A 48 0.47 5.09 16.13
CA TRP A 48 0.42 6.42 15.55
C TRP A 48 -0.98 6.76 15.01
N ILE A 49 -1.64 5.86 14.27
CA ILE A 49 -2.99 6.14 13.73
C ILE A 49 -4.01 6.36 14.85
N VAL A 50 -3.85 5.68 15.99
CA VAL A 50 -4.71 5.84 17.16
C VAL A 50 -4.40 7.15 17.88
N SER A 51 -3.12 7.47 18.10
CA SER A 51 -2.72 8.64 18.88
C SER A 51 -2.91 9.97 18.14
N HIS A 52 -2.96 9.95 16.80
CA HIS A 52 -3.12 11.15 15.96
C HIS A 52 -4.55 11.32 15.42
N ASP A 53 -5.52 10.55 15.93
CA ASP A 53 -6.88 10.56 15.44
C ASP A 53 -6.96 10.35 13.91
N PHE A 54 -6.09 9.51 13.34
CA PHE A 54 -6.11 9.25 11.91
C PHE A 54 -7.36 8.44 11.55
N ALA A 55 -7.60 7.31 12.22
CA ALA A 55 -8.79 6.47 12.04
C ALA A 55 -9.11 5.71 13.32
N THR A 56 -10.38 5.35 13.53
CA THR A 56 -10.76 4.50 14.66
C THR A 56 -10.30 3.05 14.41
N VAL A 57 -9.62 2.46 15.40
CA VAL A 57 -9.26 1.03 15.42
C VAL A 57 -10.02 0.35 16.58
N PRO A 58 -11.21 -0.24 16.33
CA PRO A 58 -11.97 -0.94 17.35
C PRO A 58 -11.23 -2.15 17.90
N ALA A 59 -11.52 -2.55 19.14
CA ALA A 59 -10.98 -3.77 19.75
C ALA A 59 -11.37 -5.06 19.00
N SER A 60 -12.37 -5.01 18.11
CA SER A 60 -12.75 -6.13 17.25
C SER A 60 -11.78 -6.34 16.09
N VAL A 61 -11.04 -5.31 15.67
CA VAL A 61 -9.99 -5.43 14.66
C VAL A 61 -8.85 -6.25 15.28
N GLY A 62 -8.69 -7.48 14.79
CA GLY A 62 -7.62 -8.36 15.25
C GLY A 62 -6.23 -7.85 14.86
N GLU A 63 -5.21 -8.49 15.40
CA GLU A 63 -3.82 -8.14 15.10
C GLU A 63 -3.41 -8.57 13.68
N CYS A 64 -2.37 -7.94 13.14
CA CYS A 64 -1.66 -8.42 11.95
C CYS A 64 -0.24 -8.81 12.36
N VAL A 65 0.18 -10.02 12.01
CA VAL A 65 1.51 -10.54 12.35
C VAL A 65 2.33 -10.78 11.09
N PRO A 66 3.62 -10.39 11.08
CA PRO A 66 4.51 -10.72 9.99
C PRO A 66 4.79 -12.23 10.01
N VAL A 67 4.67 -12.87 8.87
CA VAL A 67 4.95 -14.29 8.68
C VAL A 67 5.89 -14.47 7.51
N GLU A 68 6.80 -15.44 7.62
CA GLU A 68 7.68 -15.73 6.49
C GLU A 68 6.89 -16.36 5.33
N THR A 69 7.10 -15.82 4.13
CA THR A 69 6.65 -16.43 2.88
C THR A 69 7.30 -17.80 2.72
N SER A 70 6.50 -18.85 2.83
CA SER A 70 6.94 -20.24 2.73
C SER A 70 7.55 -20.55 1.37
N ALA A 71 8.59 -21.39 1.33
CA ALA A 71 9.38 -21.64 0.12
C ALA A 71 8.55 -22.00 -1.13
N PHE A 72 7.48 -22.77 -0.96
CA PHE A 72 6.62 -23.23 -2.05
C PHE A 72 5.70 -22.15 -2.66
N ILE A 73 5.53 -20.99 -2.01
CA ILE A 73 4.75 -19.85 -2.53
C ILE A 73 5.61 -18.61 -2.84
N ARG A 74 6.93 -18.64 -2.63
CA ARG A 74 7.82 -17.49 -2.89
C ARG A 74 7.88 -17.09 -4.37
N ASN A 75 7.56 -18.01 -5.27
CA ASN A 75 7.43 -17.71 -6.70
C ASN A 75 6.14 -16.93 -7.01
N VAL A 76 5.12 -17.03 -6.16
CA VAL A 76 3.83 -16.34 -6.28
C VAL A 76 3.83 -15.02 -5.51
N ILE A 77 4.24 -15.05 -4.24
CA ILE A 77 4.39 -13.86 -3.37
C ILE A 77 5.86 -13.45 -3.39
N ARG A 78 6.18 -12.44 -4.21
CA ARG A 78 7.52 -11.85 -4.27
C ARG A 78 7.58 -10.62 -3.36
N GLY A 79 8.47 -10.66 -2.36
CA GLY A 79 8.63 -9.56 -1.42
C GLY A 79 7.64 -9.67 -0.25
N ILE A 80 6.62 -8.83 -0.25
CA ILE A 80 5.61 -8.74 0.81
C ILE A 80 4.20 -8.90 0.26
N ALA A 81 3.28 -9.37 1.10
CA ALA A 81 1.86 -9.37 0.77
C ALA A 81 1.02 -9.47 2.04
N TYR A 82 -0.10 -8.75 2.07
CA TYR A 82 -1.12 -8.98 3.07
C TYR A 82 -2.06 -10.12 2.69
N GLN A 83 -2.19 -11.10 3.58
CA GLN A 83 -3.21 -12.13 3.51
C GLN A 83 -4.35 -11.79 4.48
N PRO A 84 -5.52 -11.39 3.95
CA PRO A 84 -6.66 -11.07 4.77
C PRO A 84 -7.28 -12.31 5.40
N VAL A 85 -7.94 -12.08 6.53
CA VAL A 85 -8.79 -13.06 7.19
C VAL A 85 -10.14 -13.16 6.48
N GLY A 86 -10.73 -14.36 6.49
CA GLY A 86 -12.09 -14.58 6.00
C GLY A 86 -13.13 -13.77 6.81
N PRO A 87 -14.20 -13.29 6.17
CA PRO A 87 -15.20 -12.41 6.80
C PRO A 87 -16.04 -13.05 7.91
N PHE A 88 -16.00 -14.38 8.04
CA PHE A 88 -16.75 -15.14 9.04
C PHE A 88 -15.85 -15.94 9.98
N GLU A 89 -14.52 -15.78 9.85
CA GLU A 89 -13.59 -16.44 10.76
C GLU A 89 -13.77 -15.87 12.17
N PRO A 90 -13.87 -16.73 13.20
CA PRO A 90 -13.99 -16.24 14.58
C PRO A 90 -12.68 -15.59 15.06
N ILE A 91 -11.54 -15.97 14.48
CA ILE A 91 -10.22 -15.44 14.81
C ILE A 91 -9.78 -14.50 13.69
N GLN A 92 -9.71 -13.20 14.00
CA GLN A 92 -9.44 -12.14 13.04
C GLN A 92 -7.95 -11.74 12.94
N ILE A 93 -7.03 -12.71 13.00
CA ILE A 93 -5.58 -12.45 12.91
C ILE A 93 -5.11 -12.42 11.44
N GLY A 94 -4.74 -11.22 10.97
CA GLY A 94 -4.15 -10.99 9.65
C GLY A 94 -2.72 -11.51 9.55
N ARG A 95 -2.30 -11.89 8.34
CA ARG A 95 -0.93 -12.35 8.08
C ARG A 95 -0.26 -11.44 7.07
N PHE A 96 0.86 -10.86 7.46
CA PHE A 96 1.69 -10.05 6.58
C PHE A 96 2.88 -10.89 6.12
N TYR A 97 2.77 -11.47 4.92
CA TYR A 97 3.84 -12.26 4.33
C TYR A 97 5.04 -11.37 4.05
N VAL A 98 6.21 -11.81 4.52
CA VAL A 98 7.50 -11.17 4.31
C VAL A 98 8.45 -12.23 3.80
N GLN A 99 9.28 -11.88 2.82
CA GLN A 99 10.37 -12.74 2.36
C GLN A 99 11.70 -12.30 2.97
N PRO A 100 12.10 -12.82 4.15
CA PRO A 100 13.39 -12.53 4.75
C PRO A 100 14.48 -13.40 4.11
N SER A 101 14.75 -13.19 2.82
CA SER A 101 15.76 -14.00 2.10
C SER A 101 17.17 -13.45 2.31
N LEU A 102 17.80 -13.79 3.44
CA LEU A 102 19.17 -13.37 3.80
C LEU A 102 20.20 -14.51 3.74
N ASP A 103 19.75 -15.77 3.68
CA ASP A 103 20.62 -16.92 4.00
C ASP A 103 21.64 -17.22 2.89
N SER A 104 21.32 -16.90 1.64
CA SER A 104 22.23 -17.05 0.49
C SER A 104 22.97 -15.76 0.11
N LEU A 105 22.68 -14.65 0.80
CA LEU A 105 23.30 -13.36 0.51
C LEU A 105 24.63 -13.21 1.25
N SER A 106 25.62 -12.59 0.59
CA SER A 106 26.84 -12.13 1.27
C SER A 106 26.51 -11.07 2.33
N ASP A 107 27.41 -10.84 3.30
CA ASP A 107 27.20 -9.80 4.33
C ASP A 107 26.93 -8.42 3.73
N ALA A 108 27.66 -8.06 2.67
CA ALA A 108 27.44 -6.81 1.95
C ALA A 108 26.01 -6.71 1.37
N ASN A 109 25.52 -7.80 0.78
CA ASN A 109 24.17 -7.86 0.21
C ASN A 109 23.09 -7.91 1.28
N ARG A 110 23.32 -8.58 2.43
CA ARG A 110 22.45 -8.51 3.60
C ARG A 110 22.33 -7.09 4.10
N SER A 111 23.45 -6.41 4.36
CA SER A 111 23.43 -5.02 4.80
C SER A 111 22.78 -4.09 3.78
N ALA A 112 22.97 -4.32 2.47
CA ALA A 112 22.29 -3.55 1.42
C ALA A 112 20.77 -3.79 1.43
N TYR A 113 20.32 -5.05 1.55
CA TYR A 113 18.91 -5.40 1.69
C TYR A 113 18.28 -4.77 2.93
N PHE A 114 18.96 -4.81 4.08
CA PHE A 114 18.49 -4.12 5.27
C PHE A 114 18.38 -2.61 5.07
N ARG A 115 19.39 -1.97 4.46
CA ARG A 115 19.30 -0.54 4.12
C ARG A 115 18.15 -0.25 3.15
N TYR A 116 17.85 -1.16 2.23
CA TYR A 116 16.69 -1.03 1.36
C TYR A 116 15.37 -1.12 2.16
N CYS A 117 15.24 -2.12 3.05
CA CYS A 117 14.10 -2.28 3.95
C CYS A 117 13.90 -1.08 4.89
N THR A 118 14.96 -0.60 5.53
CA THR A 118 14.88 0.41 6.60
C THR A 118 15.05 1.85 6.12
N ARG A 119 15.69 2.09 4.96
CA ARG A 119 16.05 3.45 4.49
C ARG A 119 15.40 3.87 3.17
N ARG A 120 14.79 2.97 2.40
CA ARG A 120 14.27 3.28 1.05
C ARG A 120 12.86 2.81 0.73
N GLY A 121 12.45 1.60 1.11
CA GLY A 121 11.43 0.89 0.32
C GLY A 121 10.18 0.36 1.01
N PHE A 122 10.14 0.25 2.34
CA PHE A 122 9.08 -0.55 2.99
C PHE A 122 8.21 0.16 4.02
N LYS A 123 8.55 1.38 4.40
CA LYS A 123 7.72 2.19 5.30
C LYS A 123 6.30 2.34 4.73
N GLY A 124 6.19 2.85 3.50
CA GLY A 124 4.90 2.98 2.79
C GLY A 124 4.14 1.65 2.63
N ALA A 125 4.84 0.53 2.55
CA ALA A 125 4.20 -0.75 2.32
C ALA A 125 3.46 -1.29 3.55
N VAL A 126 3.94 -1.04 4.77
CA VAL A 126 3.16 -1.37 5.98
C VAL A 126 1.92 -0.48 6.09
N ALA A 127 2.05 0.81 5.71
CA ALA A 127 0.90 1.70 5.60
C ALA A 127 -0.14 1.23 4.57
N TYR A 128 0.33 0.68 3.46
CA TYR A 128 -0.48 0.14 2.37
C TYR A 128 -1.16 -1.19 2.74
N ASP A 129 -0.40 -2.16 3.21
CA ASP A 129 -0.85 -3.54 3.41
C ASP A 129 -1.51 -3.77 4.78
N VAL A 130 -1.14 -2.99 5.80
CA VAL A 130 -1.53 -3.27 7.18
C VAL A 130 -2.38 -2.12 7.75
N TYR A 131 -1.77 -1.22 8.50
CA TYR A 131 -2.45 -0.08 9.12
C TYR A 131 -1.95 1.19 8.45
N PRO A 132 -2.81 2.13 8.04
CA PRO A 132 -4.28 2.07 8.02
C PRO A 132 -4.87 1.39 6.77
N GLY A 133 -4.04 0.80 5.90
CA GLY A 133 -4.44 0.23 4.62
C GLY A 133 -5.24 -1.08 4.69
N HIS A 134 -4.82 -2.11 3.95
CA HIS A 134 -5.67 -3.29 3.70
C HIS A 134 -6.13 -4.02 4.96
N HIS A 135 -5.25 -4.21 5.95
CA HIS A 135 -5.63 -4.94 7.15
C HIS A 135 -6.75 -4.22 7.90
N LEU A 136 -6.60 -2.93 8.20
CA LEU A 136 -7.66 -2.17 8.85
C LEU A 136 -8.94 -2.16 8.01
N GLN A 137 -8.82 -1.90 6.71
CA GLN A 137 -9.97 -1.81 5.80
C GLN A 137 -10.79 -3.10 5.73
N ILE A 138 -10.12 -4.24 5.53
CA ILE A 138 -10.78 -5.54 5.43
C ILE A 138 -11.35 -5.96 6.79
N GLN A 139 -10.64 -5.71 7.89
CA GLN A 139 -11.14 -6.00 9.24
C GLN A 139 -12.39 -5.18 9.57
N MET A 140 -12.39 -3.89 9.26
CA MET A 140 -13.58 -3.04 9.42
C MET A 140 -14.76 -3.54 8.57
N ALA A 141 -14.49 -3.99 7.33
CA ALA A 141 -15.50 -4.61 6.48
C ALA A 141 -16.04 -5.92 7.07
N ASN A 142 -15.18 -6.77 7.64
CA ASN A 142 -15.57 -8.05 8.27
C ASN A 142 -16.60 -7.86 9.41
N HIS A 143 -16.57 -6.72 10.09
CA HIS A 143 -17.54 -6.37 11.13
C HIS A 143 -18.76 -5.58 10.63
N ASN A 144 -18.88 -5.33 9.33
CA ASN A 144 -20.02 -4.59 8.79
C ASN A 144 -21.33 -5.36 8.99
N PRO A 145 -22.42 -4.74 9.49
CA PRO A 145 -23.70 -5.42 9.69
C PRO A 145 -24.37 -5.85 8.38
N SER A 146 -24.07 -5.17 7.27
CA SER A 146 -24.54 -5.58 5.95
C SER A 146 -23.67 -6.72 5.42
N LEU A 147 -24.29 -7.88 5.20
CA LEU A 147 -23.61 -9.06 4.64
C LEU A 147 -22.92 -8.74 3.31
N LEU A 148 -23.57 -7.97 2.42
CA LEU A 148 -22.98 -7.60 1.13
C LEU A 148 -21.75 -6.72 1.28
N ARG A 149 -21.80 -5.70 2.14
CA ARG A 149 -20.65 -4.81 2.41
C ARG A 149 -19.50 -5.53 3.10
N ARG A 150 -19.82 -6.63 3.81
CA ARG A 150 -18.86 -7.50 4.47
C ARG A 150 -18.09 -8.39 3.50
N ILE A 151 -18.78 -9.00 2.53
CA ILE A 151 -18.18 -9.99 1.61
C ILE A 151 -17.65 -9.36 0.32
N GLN A 152 -18.23 -8.24 -0.13
CA GLN A 152 -17.80 -7.59 -1.36
C GLN A 152 -16.40 -7.00 -1.18
N ARG A 153 -15.56 -7.16 -2.20
CA ARG A 153 -14.22 -6.57 -2.27
C ARG A 153 -14.02 -5.89 -3.62
N ASP A 154 -14.60 -4.70 -3.74
CA ASP A 154 -14.40 -3.90 -4.94
C ASP A 154 -12.92 -3.48 -5.07
N ASN A 155 -12.35 -3.70 -6.25
CA ASN A 155 -10.93 -3.43 -6.51
C ASN A 155 -10.56 -1.95 -6.32
N MET A 156 -11.46 -1.02 -6.70
CA MET A 156 -11.21 0.41 -6.50
C MET A 156 -11.27 0.79 -5.02
N MET A 157 -12.17 0.17 -4.25
CA MET A 157 -12.23 0.40 -2.82
C MET A 157 -10.98 -0.12 -2.12
N VAL A 158 -10.60 -1.39 -2.38
CA VAL A 158 -9.51 -2.06 -1.66
C VAL A 158 -8.15 -1.43 -1.99
N GLU A 159 -7.83 -1.33 -3.28
CA GLU A 159 -6.52 -0.83 -3.72
C GLU A 159 -6.43 0.71 -3.66
N GLY A 160 -7.54 1.40 -3.97
CA GLY A 160 -7.61 2.85 -3.86
C GLY A 160 -7.49 3.33 -2.43
N TRP A 161 -8.07 2.63 -1.45
CA TRP A 161 -7.90 2.94 -0.03
C TRP A 161 -6.45 2.79 0.41
N ALA A 162 -5.80 1.67 0.07
CA ALA A 162 -4.42 1.43 0.45
C ALA A 162 -3.46 2.46 -0.15
N LEU A 163 -3.63 2.80 -1.44
CA LEU A 163 -2.82 3.84 -2.10
C LEU A 163 -3.11 5.23 -1.55
N TYR A 164 -4.36 5.53 -1.19
CA TYR A 164 -4.73 6.76 -0.49
C TYR A 164 -4.02 6.84 0.87
N CYS A 165 -4.06 5.78 1.67
CA CYS A 165 -3.41 5.71 2.97
C CYS A 165 -1.89 5.88 2.88
N GLU A 166 -1.22 5.24 1.93
CA GLU A 166 0.23 5.38 1.75
C GLU A 166 0.65 6.85 1.57
N GLU A 167 -0.09 7.60 0.76
CA GLU A 167 0.17 9.03 0.57
C GLU A 167 -0.26 9.87 1.77
N GLU A 168 -1.44 9.61 2.33
CA GLU A 168 -2.01 10.40 3.41
C GLU A 168 -1.17 10.28 4.69
N MET A 169 -0.63 9.10 4.99
CA MET A 169 0.28 8.90 6.13
C MET A 169 1.53 9.78 6.03
N TYR A 170 2.07 9.97 4.81
CA TYR A 170 3.15 10.94 4.60
C TYR A 170 2.67 12.39 4.81
N ARG A 171 1.50 12.75 4.25
CA ARG A 171 0.94 14.11 4.38
C ARG A 171 0.68 14.50 5.83
N GLU A 172 0.19 13.56 6.63
CA GLU A 172 -0.08 13.71 8.06
C GLU A 172 1.18 13.54 8.93
N LYS A 173 2.37 13.49 8.32
CA LYS A 173 3.68 13.49 9.00
C LYS A 173 3.98 12.24 9.83
N PHE A 174 3.38 11.09 9.50
CA PHE A 174 3.78 9.82 10.13
C PHE A 174 5.27 9.54 9.94
N TYR A 175 5.83 9.87 8.79
CA TYR A 175 7.26 9.71 8.48
C TYR A 175 8.08 10.99 8.71
N GLY A 176 7.52 11.99 9.40
CA GLY A 176 8.09 13.32 9.51
C GLY A 176 8.31 13.99 8.16
N ASP A 177 9.39 14.77 8.05
CA ASP A 177 9.83 15.42 6.81
C ASP A 177 10.90 14.60 6.06
N ASP A 178 10.88 13.27 6.22
CA ASP A 178 11.84 12.38 5.54
C ASP A 178 11.63 12.39 4.02
N LEU A 179 12.51 13.14 3.34
CA LEU A 179 12.53 13.25 1.88
C LEU A 179 12.69 11.90 1.18
N ARG A 180 13.33 10.91 1.81
CA ARG A 180 13.49 9.57 1.24
C ARG A 180 12.14 8.87 1.16
N THR A 181 11.40 8.91 2.26
CA THR A 181 10.04 8.36 2.32
C THR A 181 9.10 9.12 1.39
N TYR A 182 9.24 10.45 1.29
CA TYR A 182 8.48 11.24 0.32
C TYR A 182 8.69 10.78 -1.12
N LEU A 183 9.95 10.63 -1.54
CA LEU A 183 10.30 10.18 -2.88
C LEU A 183 9.80 8.75 -3.13
N ALA A 184 9.85 7.87 -2.13
CA ALA A 184 9.29 6.52 -2.23
C ALA A 184 7.77 6.55 -2.45
N THR A 185 7.04 7.36 -1.69
CA THR A 185 5.59 7.58 -1.86
C THR A 185 5.27 8.11 -3.26
N LEU A 186 6.03 9.10 -3.75
CA LEU A 186 5.86 9.62 -5.12
C LEU A 186 6.18 8.56 -6.18
N GLY A 187 7.19 7.73 -5.94
CA GLY A 187 7.55 6.59 -6.80
C GLY A 187 6.42 5.57 -6.90
N SER A 188 5.79 5.23 -5.77
CA SER A 188 4.61 4.34 -5.73
C SER A 188 3.41 4.93 -6.47
N ILE A 189 3.10 6.21 -6.26
CA ILE A 189 2.03 6.90 -7.00
C ILE A 189 2.33 6.90 -8.50
N ARG A 190 3.57 7.18 -8.90
CA ARG A 190 4.01 7.13 -10.30
C ARG A 190 3.86 5.73 -10.88
N PHE A 191 4.21 4.68 -10.11
CA PHE A 191 4.03 3.29 -10.52
C PHE A 191 2.56 3.01 -10.83
N ASN A 192 1.67 3.34 -9.89
CA ASN A 192 0.24 3.11 -10.04
C ASN A 192 -0.39 3.96 -11.17
N ALA A 193 0.09 5.18 -11.41
CA ALA A 193 -0.31 5.97 -12.58
C ALA A 193 0.13 5.31 -13.91
N ALA A 194 1.36 4.80 -13.96
CA ALA A 194 1.86 4.06 -15.11
C ALA A 194 1.05 2.77 -15.37
N ARG A 195 0.64 2.05 -14.32
CA ARG A 195 -0.24 0.87 -14.43
C ARG A 195 -1.52 1.20 -15.20
N MET A 196 -2.19 2.28 -14.84
CA MET A 196 -3.44 2.70 -15.48
C MET A 196 -3.24 3.03 -16.97
N VAL A 197 -2.18 3.75 -17.32
CA VAL A 197 -1.85 4.07 -18.72
C VAL A 197 -1.62 2.81 -19.54
N VAL A 198 -0.83 1.87 -19.00
CA VAL A 198 -0.45 0.63 -19.68
C VAL A 198 -1.65 -0.31 -19.81
N ASP A 199 -2.46 -0.45 -18.77
CA ASP A 199 -3.70 -1.22 -18.79
C ASP A 199 -4.60 -0.74 -19.94
N VAL A 200 -4.96 0.56 -19.97
CA VAL A 200 -5.80 1.11 -21.05
C VAL A 200 -5.18 0.88 -22.43
N LYS A 201 -3.87 1.11 -22.58
CA LYS A 201 -3.21 0.96 -23.89
C LYS A 201 -3.10 -0.49 -24.35
N LEU A 202 -2.89 -1.44 -23.45
CA LEU A 202 -2.94 -2.87 -23.76
C LEU A 202 -4.35 -3.28 -24.19
N GLN A 203 -5.37 -2.93 -23.40
CA GLN A 203 -6.74 -3.39 -23.65
C GLN A 203 -7.39 -2.71 -24.87
N THR A 204 -6.93 -1.53 -25.26
CA THR A 204 -7.38 -0.84 -26.49
C THR A 204 -6.53 -1.18 -27.72
N GLY A 205 -5.53 -2.06 -27.60
CA GLY A 205 -4.65 -2.46 -28.69
C GLY A 205 -3.67 -1.37 -29.16
N GLN A 206 -3.51 -0.29 -28.39
CA GLN A 206 -2.53 0.77 -28.70
C GLN A 206 -1.10 0.34 -28.40
N PHE A 207 -0.91 -0.56 -27.45
CA PHE A 207 0.37 -1.18 -27.14
C PHE A 207 0.30 -2.69 -27.38
N THR A 208 1.36 -3.22 -28.00
CA THR A 208 1.70 -4.63 -27.85
C THR A 208 2.26 -4.90 -26.46
N TYR A 209 2.34 -6.17 -26.06
CA TYR A 209 2.98 -6.57 -24.80
C TYR A 209 4.38 -5.95 -24.63
N GLN A 210 5.24 -6.07 -25.66
CA GLN A 210 6.60 -5.55 -25.57
C GLN A 210 6.64 -4.02 -25.47
N GLN A 211 5.76 -3.32 -26.20
CA GLN A 211 5.65 -1.86 -26.09
C GLN A 211 5.24 -1.42 -24.68
N ALA A 212 4.36 -2.16 -24.02
CA ALA A 212 4.00 -1.91 -22.62
C ALA A 212 5.19 -2.11 -21.67
N VAL A 213 5.93 -3.21 -21.80
CA VAL A 213 7.14 -3.48 -21.02
C VAL A 213 8.17 -2.36 -21.21
N ASP A 214 8.53 -2.07 -22.46
CA ASP A 214 9.54 -1.07 -22.79
C ASP A 214 9.14 0.32 -22.27
N TRP A 215 7.86 0.68 -22.39
CA TRP A 215 7.35 1.96 -21.91
C TRP A 215 7.41 2.05 -20.39
N MET A 216 7.01 1.01 -19.65
CA MET A 216 7.11 0.98 -18.18
C MET A 216 8.56 1.05 -17.72
N VAL A 217 9.44 0.27 -18.34
CA VAL A 217 10.89 0.25 -18.06
C VAL A 217 11.53 1.62 -18.33
N ALA A 218 11.05 2.38 -19.32
CA ALA A 218 11.51 3.74 -19.57
C ALA A 218 10.96 4.78 -18.54
N ASN A 219 9.82 4.49 -17.92
CA ASN A 219 9.09 5.43 -17.07
C ASN A 219 9.11 5.09 -15.58
N LEU A 220 9.69 3.98 -15.15
CA LEU A 220 9.65 3.53 -13.76
C LEU A 220 11.03 3.15 -13.23
N ASP A 221 11.14 3.28 -11.92
CA ASP A 221 12.30 2.90 -11.12
C ASP A 221 12.12 1.45 -10.64
N ALA A 222 12.17 0.50 -11.59
CA ALA A 222 11.99 -0.92 -11.28
C ALA A 222 12.79 -1.84 -12.21
N GLU A 223 13.13 -3.03 -11.71
CA GLU A 223 13.82 -4.06 -12.48
C GLU A 223 12.94 -4.59 -13.63
N VAL A 224 13.56 -4.92 -14.76
CA VAL A 224 12.86 -5.40 -15.97
C VAL A 224 12.06 -6.67 -15.69
N ASP A 225 12.62 -7.65 -14.96
CA ASP A 225 11.93 -8.90 -14.59
C ASP A 225 10.67 -8.64 -13.75
N TYR A 226 10.67 -7.59 -12.92
CA TYR A 226 9.49 -7.17 -12.17
C TYR A 226 8.45 -6.51 -13.08
N ILE A 227 8.88 -5.62 -13.98
CA ILE A 227 7.97 -4.98 -14.94
C ILE A 227 7.30 -6.00 -15.86
N GLU A 228 8.03 -6.97 -16.41
CA GLU A 228 7.46 -8.01 -17.27
C GLU A 228 6.37 -8.81 -16.56
N LYS A 229 6.57 -9.15 -15.28
CA LYS A 229 5.57 -9.86 -14.46
C LYS A 229 4.33 -9.02 -14.22
N GLU A 230 4.53 -7.74 -13.96
CA GLU A 230 3.43 -6.80 -13.83
C GLU A 230 2.63 -6.67 -15.12
N VAL A 231 3.30 -6.54 -16.28
CA VAL A 231 2.62 -6.51 -17.58
C VAL A 231 1.89 -7.83 -17.86
N ASN A 232 2.46 -8.99 -17.52
CA ASN A 232 1.78 -10.28 -17.58
C ASN A 232 0.51 -10.31 -16.72
N ARG A 233 0.54 -9.71 -15.52
CA ARG A 233 -0.66 -9.60 -14.67
C ARG A 233 -1.72 -8.73 -15.34
N TYR A 234 -1.34 -7.65 -16.01
CA TYR A 234 -2.26 -6.72 -16.65
C TYR A 234 -2.96 -7.34 -17.86
N THR A 235 -2.29 -8.23 -18.59
CA THR A 235 -2.92 -8.98 -19.69
C THR A 235 -3.92 -10.03 -19.21
N LEU A 236 -3.74 -10.56 -17.98
CA LEU A 236 -4.63 -11.55 -17.37
C LEU A 236 -5.84 -10.93 -16.67
N ALA A 237 -5.71 -9.70 -16.16
CA ALA A 237 -6.75 -9.03 -15.38
C ALA A 237 -6.97 -7.58 -15.87
N PRO A 238 -7.65 -7.39 -17.02
CA PRO A 238 -8.01 -6.06 -17.51
C PRO A 238 -8.72 -5.23 -16.43
N THR A 239 -8.47 -3.91 -16.39
CA THR A 239 -9.07 -2.94 -15.44
C THR A 239 -8.64 -3.04 -13.97
N GLN A 240 -8.09 -4.18 -13.54
CA GLN A 240 -7.59 -4.35 -12.17
C GLN A 240 -6.46 -3.33 -11.85
N PRO A 241 -5.46 -3.10 -12.72
CA PRO A 241 -4.37 -2.16 -12.45
C PRO A 241 -4.83 -0.70 -12.42
N SER A 242 -5.92 -0.39 -13.13
CA SER A 242 -6.53 0.93 -13.11
C SER A 242 -7.25 1.25 -11.79
N GLY A 243 -7.70 0.23 -11.06
CA GLY A 243 -8.47 0.43 -9.83
C GLY A 243 -7.72 1.12 -8.69
N TYR A 244 -6.40 1.01 -8.65
CA TYR A 244 -5.53 1.67 -7.66
C TYR A 244 -5.68 3.19 -7.73
N MET A 245 -5.33 3.79 -8.88
CA MET A 245 -5.40 5.23 -9.08
C MET A 245 -6.84 5.73 -9.12
N LEU A 246 -7.72 5.06 -9.88
CA LEU A 246 -9.12 5.48 -9.96
C LEU A 246 -9.76 5.47 -8.56
N GLY A 247 -9.58 4.39 -7.80
CA GLY A 247 -10.12 4.27 -6.46
C GLY A 247 -9.66 5.39 -5.53
N LYS A 248 -8.36 5.68 -5.53
CA LYS A 248 -7.79 6.79 -4.76
C LYS A 248 -8.39 8.15 -5.17
N GLU A 249 -8.46 8.45 -6.47
CA GLU A 249 -9.03 9.72 -6.94
C GLU A 249 -10.51 9.85 -6.53
N TYR A 250 -11.30 8.79 -6.63
CA TYR A 250 -12.67 8.79 -6.14
C TYR A 250 -12.75 9.07 -4.63
N LEU A 251 -11.87 8.46 -3.82
CA LEU A 251 -11.83 8.72 -2.38
C LEU A 251 -11.48 10.19 -2.07
N LEU A 252 -10.55 10.79 -2.82
CA LEU A 252 -10.22 12.22 -2.68
C LEU A 252 -11.42 13.11 -3.04
N MET A 253 -12.13 12.80 -4.13
CA MET A 253 -13.35 13.53 -4.52
C MET A 253 -14.46 13.40 -3.46
N ILE A 254 -14.63 12.20 -2.90
CA ILE A 254 -15.57 11.95 -1.80
C ILE A 254 -15.14 12.75 -0.56
N ARG A 255 -13.84 12.82 -0.26
CA ARG A 255 -13.31 13.61 0.86
C ARG A 255 -13.67 15.08 0.72
N ASP A 256 -13.50 15.66 -0.46
CA ASP A 256 -13.80 17.07 -0.70
C ASP A 256 -15.29 17.37 -0.54
N LEU A 257 -16.16 16.50 -1.05
CA LEU A 257 -17.61 16.58 -0.84
C LEU A 257 -17.97 16.46 0.65
N TYR A 258 -17.40 15.47 1.33
CA TYR A 258 -17.64 15.20 2.74
C TYR A 258 -17.21 16.38 3.62
N LYS A 259 -16.04 16.95 3.32
CA LYS A 259 -15.49 18.16 3.97
C LYS A 259 -16.40 19.36 3.74
N THR A 260 -16.85 19.58 2.51
CA THR A 260 -17.77 20.67 2.17
C THR A 260 -19.09 20.54 2.93
N LYS A 261 -19.66 19.33 2.99
CA LYS A 261 -20.95 19.07 3.66
C LYS A 261 -20.88 19.24 5.17
N LEU A 262 -19.77 18.84 5.81
CA LEU A 262 -19.61 18.95 7.26
C LEU A 262 -19.10 20.32 7.72
N GLY A 263 -18.42 21.08 6.85
CA GLY A 263 -17.84 22.37 7.19
C GLY A 263 -16.96 22.29 8.44
N GLN A 264 -17.25 23.11 9.44
CA GLN A 264 -16.50 23.14 10.72
C GLN A 264 -16.58 21.83 11.52
N LYS A 265 -17.54 20.93 11.23
CA LYS A 265 -17.65 19.64 11.91
C LYS A 265 -16.76 18.56 11.29
N TYR A 266 -16.11 18.85 10.16
CA TYR A 266 -15.19 17.95 9.49
C TYR A 266 -13.98 17.65 10.37
N SER A 267 -13.52 16.41 10.31
CA SER A 267 -12.23 15.96 10.80
C SER A 267 -11.80 14.78 9.93
N LEU A 268 -10.49 14.61 9.72
CA LEU A 268 -9.95 13.52 8.92
C LEU A 268 -10.41 12.15 9.45
N ARG A 269 -10.36 11.94 10.77
CA ARG A 269 -10.89 10.74 11.44
C ARG A 269 -12.30 10.36 11.01
N LYS A 270 -13.24 11.30 11.08
CA LYS A 270 -14.65 11.09 10.71
C LYS A 270 -14.80 10.69 9.24
N PHE A 271 -13.98 11.26 8.36
CA PHE A 271 -13.96 10.87 6.96
C PHE A 271 -13.45 9.42 6.80
N HIS A 272 -12.33 9.07 7.42
CA HIS A 272 -11.80 7.70 7.39
C HIS A 272 -12.79 6.69 7.98
N ASP A 273 -13.38 6.97 9.14
CA ASP A 273 -14.39 6.13 9.76
C ASP A 273 -15.64 5.98 8.89
N PHE A 274 -16.05 7.06 8.19
CA PHE A 274 -17.15 7.01 7.23
C PHE A 274 -16.84 6.07 6.06
N ILE A 275 -15.65 6.16 5.47
CA ILE A 275 -15.21 5.33 4.34
C ILE A 275 -15.05 3.86 4.77
N LEU A 276 -14.33 3.59 5.86
CA LEU A 276 -14.14 2.25 6.42
C LEU A 276 -15.49 1.60 6.79
N GLY A 277 -16.42 2.39 7.33
CA GLY A 277 -17.78 1.96 7.64
C GLY A 277 -18.63 1.58 6.43
N GLN A 278 -18.22 1.95 5.20
CA GLN A 278 -18.91 1.51 3.99
C GLN A 278 -18.68 0.03 3.66
N GLY A 279 -17.66 -0.61 4.24
CA GLY A 279 -17.23 -1.95 3.86
C GLY A 279 -16.57 -1.95 2.46
N GLY A 280 -16.56 -3.09 1.78
CA GLY A 280 -15.84 -3.23 0.50
C GLY A 280 -16.63 -2.84 -0.75
N ILE A 281 -17.57 -1.89 -0.67
CA ILE A 281 -18.32 -1.43 -1.85
C ILE A 281 -17.54 -0.39 -2.66
N SER A 282 -17.87 -0.27 -3.95
CA SER A 282 -17.19 0.68 -4.84
C SER A 282 -17.31 2.13 -4.37
N PRO A 283 -16.23 2.93 -4.41
CA PRO A 283 -16.27 4.37 -4.15
C PRO A 283 -17.28 5.12 -5.03
N VAL A 284 -17.55 4.64 -6.25
CA VAL A 284 -18.55 5.22 -7.15
C VAL A 284 -19.96 5.19 -6.53
N LEU A 285 -20.30 4.12 -5.82
CA LEU A 285 -21.60 4.00 -5.14
C LEU A 285 -21.68 4.89 -3.90
N ILE A 286 -20.56 5.07 -3.20
CA ILE A 286 -20.46 6.01 -2.06
C ILE A 286 -20.63 7.44 -2.57
N TYR A 287 -19.96 7.80 -3.67
CA TYR A 287 -20.12 9.09 -4.32
C TYR A 287 -21.58 9.34 -4.73
N LYS A 288 -22.21 8.37 -5.41
CA LYS A 288 -23.63 8.43 -5.79
C LYS A 288 -24.54 8.62 -4.58
N GLN A 289 -24.27 7.93 -3.47
CA GLN A 289 -25.05 8.10 -2.24
C GLN A 289 -24.98 9.53 -1.70
N LEU A 290 -23.83 10.21 -1.86
CA LEU A 290 -23.64 11.58 -1.38
C LEU A 290 -24.22 12.64 -2.31
N THR A 291 -24.19 12.42 -3.62
CA THR A 291 -24.55 13.43 -4.64
C THR A 291 -25.86 13.16 -5.37
N GLY A 292 -26.36 11.92 -5.35
CA GLY A 292 -27.46 11.44 -6.18
C GLY A 292 -27.05 11.11 -7.63
N GLN A 293 -25.78 11.24 -7.99
CA GLN A 293 -25.29 11.11 -9.38
C GLN A 293 -24.22 10.00 -9.50
N ILE A 294 -24.27 9.26 -10.60
CA ILE A 294 -23.12 8.47 -11.07
C ILE A 294 -22.41 9.36 -12.10
N PHE A 295 -21.08 9.38 -12.08
CA PHE A 295 -20.27 10.12 -13.07
C PHE A 295 -20.64 9.76 -14.51
#